data_AF-A0A522R5D4-F1
#
_entry.id   AF-A0A522R5D4-F1
#
_cell.length_a   1.000
_cell.length_b   1.000
_cell.length_c   1.000
_cell.angle_alpha   90.00
_cell.angle_beta   90.00
_cell.angle_gamma   90.00
#
_symmetry.space_group_name_H-M   'P 1'
#
loop_
_entity.id
_entity.type
_entity.pdbx_description
1 polymer ?
#
loop_
_entity_poly.entity_id
_entity_poly.type
_entity_poly.pdbx_seq_one_letter_code
_entity_poly.pdbx_strand_id
1 'polypeptide(L)'
;MPKEEAVSGRPEPATPEALFAFLDRLGIPVKTISHPPLFTVADSQALRGEIEGAHTKNLFLRDRKDAFFLLTVEEAAVIDLKTIHHVIG
;
A
#
# COMPACT_ATOMS: atom_id res chain seq x y z
N MET A 1 5.56 20.33 -17.90
CA MET A 1 5.76 19.09 -17.13
C MET A 1 7.09 18.49 -17.59
N PRO A 2 8.05 18.24 -16.69
CA PRO A 2 9.33 17.65 -17.08
C PRO A 2 9.08 16.26 -17.69
N LYS A 3 9.78 15.98 -18.78
CA LYS A 3 9.67 14.74 -19.56
C LYS A 3 10.20 13.58 -18.73
N GLU A 4 9.44 12.49 -18.71
CA GLU A 4 9.78 11.22 -18.07
C GLU A 4 10.89 10.55 -18.88
N GLU A 5 12.14 10.80 -18.52
CA GLU A 5 13.28 10.03 -19.03
C GLU A 5 13.29 8.67 -18.34
N ALA A 6 13.06 7.61 -19.11
CA ALA A 6 13.08 6.24 -18.65
C ALA A 6 14.46 5.87 -18.08
N VAL A 7 14.53 5.68 -16.76
CA VAL A 7 15.70 5.10 -16.10
C VAL A 7 15.77 3.62 -16.47
N SER A 8 16.78 3.22 -17.26
CA SER A 8 16.94 1.83 -17.70
C SER A 8 17.23 0.91 -16.51
N GLY A 9 16.45 -0.18 -16.37
CA GLY A 9 16.65 -1.22 -15.36
C GLY A 9 15.57 -1.34 -14.28
N ARG A 10 14.51 -0.51 -14.28
CA ARG A 10 13.37 -0.72 -13.39
C ARG A 10 12.51 -1.88 -13.93
N PRO A 11 12.21 -2.93 -13.14
CA PRO A 11 11.26 -3.94 -13.58
C PRO A 11 9.89 -3.28 -13.82
N GLU A 12 9.20 -3.74 -14.86
CA GLU A 12 7.82 -3.35 -15.11
C GLU A 12 6.96 -3.59 -13.85
N PRO A 13 5.99 -2.71 -13.54
CA PRO A 13 5.09 -2.94 -12.42
C PRO A 13 4.42 -4.32 -12.52
N ALA A 14 4.44 -5.08 -11.41
CA ALA A 14 3.81 -6.39 -11.38
C ALA A 14 2.31 -6.29 -11.63
N THR A 15 1.77 -7.23 -12.41
CA THR A 15 0.32 -7.38 -12.55
C THR A 15 -0.27 -8.10 -11.33
N PRO A 16 -1.59 -7.95 -11.06
CA PRO A 16 -2.25 -8.72 -10.00
C PRO A 16 -2.00 -10.23 -10.12
N GLU A 17 -2.03 -10.77 -11.34
CA GLU A 17 -1.82 -12.20 -11.61
C GLU A 17 -0.39 -12.63 -11.23
N ALA A 18 0.61 -11.81 -11.55
CA ALA A 18 2.00 -12.07 -11.18
C ALA A 18 2.18 -12.07 -9.65
N LEU A 19 1.48 -11.17 -8.93
CA LEU A 19 1.47 -11.12 -7.47
C LEU A 19 0.81 -12.37 -6.88
N PHE A 20 -0.38 -12.75 -7.35
CA PHE A 20 -1.09 -13.92 -6.83
C PHE A 20 -0.29 -15.21 -7.07
N ALA A 21 0.33 -15.36 -8.24
CA ALA A 21 1.22 -16.49 -8.51
C ALA A 21 2.46 -16.51 -7.60
N PHE A 22 2.98 -15.34 -7.20
CA PHE A 22 4.09 -15.25 -6.24
C PHE A 22 3.66 -15.68 -4.83
N LEU A 23 2.50 -15.23 -4.37
CA LEU A 23 1.94 -15.61 -3.07
C LEU A 23 1.62 -17.11 -2.99
N ASP A 24 1.07 -17.67 -4.07
CA ASP A 24 0.80 -19.11 -4.20
C ASP A 24 2.09 -19.95 -4.09
N ARG A 25 3.17 -19.54 -4.76
CA ARG A 25 4.49 -20.19 -4.63
C ARG A 25 5.06 -20.16 -3.22
N LEU A 26 4.70 -19.14 -2.42
CA LEU A 26 5.08 -19.04 -1.02
C LEU A 26 4.12 -19.81 -0.08
N GLY A 27 3.04 -20.37 -0.60
CA GLY A 27 2.00 -21.04 0.19
C GLY A 27 1.15 -20.07 1.01
N ILE A 28 1.01 -18.82 0.58
CA ILE A 28 0.21 -17.79 1.26
C ILE A 28 -1.19 -17.75 0.63
N PRO A 29 -2.23 -18.28 1.29
CA PRO A 29 -3.59 -18.26 0.76
C PRO A 29 -4.15 -16.84 0.78
N VAL A 30 -4.82 -16.43 -0.30
CA VAL A 30 -5.45 -15.11 -0.42
C VAL A 30 -6.92 -15.22 -0.84
N LYS A 31 -7.74 -14.29 -0.35
CA LYS A 31 -9.11 -14.07 -0.81
C LYS A 31 -9.21 -12.61 -1.26
N THR A 32 -9.53 -12.40 -2.53
CA THR A 32 -9.68 -11.07 -3.11
C THR A 32 -11.15 -10.79 -3.37
N ILE A 33 -11.64 -9.63 -2.90
CA ILE A 33 -13.00 -9.15 -3.16
C ILE A 33 -12.90 -8.04 -4.20
N SER A 34 -13.33 -8.33 -5.43
CA SER A 34 -13.39 -7.33 -6.51
C SER A 34 -14.60 -6.43 -6.32
N HIS A 35 -14.38 -5.12 -6.39
CA HIS A 35 -15.41 -4.11 -6.23
C HIS A 35 -15.25 -3.02 -7.30
N PRO A 36 -16.32 -2.28 -7.65
CA PRO A 36 -16.17 -1.09 -8.49
C PRO A 36 -15.30 -0.04 -7.78
N PRO A 37 -14.61 0.84 -8.54
CA PRO A 37 -13.86 1.95 -7.94
C PRO A 37 -14.76 2.79 -7.02
N LEU A 38 -14.32 2.99 -5.78
CA LEU A 38 -15.02 3.78 -4.78
C LEU A 38 -14.38 5.17 -4.71
N PHE A 39 -15.20 6.21 -4.73
CA PHE A 39 -14.73 7.60 -4.77
C PHE A 39 -15.02 8.37 -3.49
N THR A 40 -15.91 7.86 -2.63
CA THR A 40 -16.22 8.49 -1.35
C THR A 40 -15.66 7.68 -0.19
N VAL A 41 -15.37 8.39 0.91
CA VAL A 41 -14.93 7.77 2.17
C VAL A 41 -16.01 6.86 2.74
N ALA A 42 -17.28 7.27 2.65
CA ALA A 42 -18.42 6.50 3.15
C ALA A 42 -18.56 5.15 2.40
N ASP A 43 -18.46 5.17 1.07
CA ASP A 43 -18.54 3.93 0.28
C ASP A 43 -17.37 3.00 0.59
N SER A 44 -16.17 3.57 0.76
CA SER A 44 -14.96 2.81 1.12
C SER A 44 -15.08 2.15 2.49
N GLN A 45 -15.66 2.85 3.48
CA GLN A 45 -15.89 2.31 4.81
C GLN A 45 -16.97 1.23 4.82
N ALA A 46 -18.06 1.43 4.08
CA ALA A 46 -19.15 0.46 3.97
C ALA A 46 -18.65 -0.88 3.39
N LEU A 47 -17.88 -0.84 2.30
CA LEU A 47 -17.31 -2.05 1.69
C LEU A 47 -16.34 -2.77 2.64
N ARG A 48 -15.49 -2.03 3.37
CA ARG A 48 -14.55 -2.62 4.34
C ARG A 48 -15.26 -3.33 5.48
N GLY A 49 -16.41 -2.83 5.92
CA GLY A 49 -17.22 -3.45 6.98
C GLY A 49 -17.69 -4.87 6.63
N GLU A 50 -17.73 -5.24 5.35
CA GLU A 50 -18.07 -6.58 4.88
C GLU A 50 -16.86 -7.54 4.81
N ILE A 51 -15.64 -7.01 4.83
CA ILE A 51 -14.40 -7.79 4.75
C ILE A 51 -13.87 -7.99 6.17
N GLU A 52 -13.94 -9.23 6.65
CA GLU A 52 -13.42 -9.62 7.95
C GLU A 52 -11.89 -9.42 8.04
N GLY A 53 -11.42 -9.00 9.21
CA GLY A 53 -9.99 -8.83 9.51
C GLY A 53 -9.55 -7.37 9.68
N ALA A 54 -8.24 -7.20 9.90
CA ALA A 54 -7.64 -5.88 10.08
C ALA A 54 -7.41 -5.22 8.71
N HIS A 55 -7.93 -4.00 8.56
CA HIS A 55 -7.72 -3.18 7.36
C HIS A 55 -6.46 -2.33 7.54
N THR A 56 -5.68 -2.18 6.47
CA THR A 56 -4.43 -1.43 6.50
C THR A 56 -4.47 -0.20 5.60
N LYS A 57 -3.84 0.88 6.05
CA LYS A 57 -3.41 1.99 5.18
C LYS A 57 -1.88 2.04 5.08
N ASN A 58 -1.40 2.58 3.98
CA ASN A 58 0.01 2.64 3.66
C ASN A 58 0.45 4.09 3.44
N LEU A 59 1.50 4.52 4.13
CA LEU A 59 2.12 5.84 3.95
C LEU A 59 3.49 5.63 3.28
N PHE A 60 3.64 6.14 2.07
CA PHE A 60 4.94 6.20 1.39
C PHE A 60 5.63 7.51 1.74
N LEU A 61 6.71 7.42 2.52
CA LEU A 61 7.41 8.55 3.13
C LEU A 61 8.84 8.65 2.60
N ARG A 62 9.38 9.86 2.66
CA ARG A 62 10.79 10.14 2.39
C ARG A 62 11.34 11.05 3.48
N ASP A 63 12.51 10.76 4.01
CA ASP A 63 13.17 11.61 4.98
C ASP A 63 14.04 12.71 4.31
N ARG A 64 14.81 13.45 5.11
CA ARG A 64 15.72 14.49 4.59
C ARG A 64 17.04 13.95 4.03
N LYS A 65 17.36 12.68 4.28
CA LYS A 65 18.55 11.99 3.79
C LYS A 65 18.25 11.16 2.54
N ASP A 66 17.10 11.41 1.90
CA ASP A 66 16.58 10.69 0.73
C ASP A 66 16.32 9.18 0.96
N ALA A 67 16.17 8.77 2.22
CA ALA A 67 15.70 7.43 2.55
C ALA A 67 14.18 7.33 2.37
N PHE A 68 13.74 6.24 1.73
CA PHE A 68 12.33 5.95 1.48
C PHE A 68 11.79 4.91 2.46
N PHE A 69 10.57 5.12 2.94
CA PHE A 69 9.89 4.25 3.88
C PHE A 69 8.49 3.93 3.38
N LEU A 70 8.04 2.69 3.59
CA LEU A 70 6.65 2.29 3.44
C LEU A 70 6.12 1.90 4.82
N LEU A 71 5.28 2.75 5.41
CA LEU A 71 4.67 2.50 6.70
C LEU A 71 3.28 1.88 6.49
N THR A 72 3.15 0.59 6.81
CA THR A 72 1.88 -0.14 6.83
C THR A 72 1.34 -0.17 8.25
N VAL A 73 0.16 0.41 8.46
CA VAL A 73 -0.50 0.48 9.76
C VAL A 73 -1.98 0.12 9.61
N GLU A 74 -2.64 -0.16 10.73
CA GLU A 74 -4.09 -0.32 10.76
C GLU A 74 -4.78 0.97 10.27
N GLU A 75 -5.91 0.82 9.59
CA GLU A 75 -6.65 1.91 8.92
C GLU A 75 -6.97 3.09 9.85
N ALA A 76 -7.41 2.84 11.08
CA ALA A 76 -7.74 3.86 12.06
C ALA A 76 -6.53 4.38 12.86
N ALA A 77 -5.34 3.78 12.70
CA ALA A 77 -4.14 4.20 13.42
C ALA A 77 -3.78 5.68 13.15
N VAL A 78 -3.54 6.45 14.21
CA VAL A 78 -3.12 7.84 14.12
C VAL A 78 -1.60 7.91 14.20
N ILE A 79 -0.97 8.48 13.17
CA ILE A 79 0.50 8.58 13.06
C ILE A 79 0.91 10.05 13.14
N ASP A 80 1.73 10.40 14.12
CA ASP A 80 2.37 11.70 14.20
C ASP A 80 3.61 11.74 13.29
N LEU A 81 3.41 12.27 12.08
CA LEU A 81 4.47 12.40 11.08
C LEU A 81 5.62 13.31 11.52
N LYS A 82 5.43 14.18 12.53
CA LYS A 82 6.49 15.04 13.04
C LYS A 82 7.48 14.28 13.90
N THR A 83 7.03 13.24 14.61
CA THR A 83 7.83 12.53 15.61
C THR A 83 8.20 11.11 15.18
N ILE A 84 7.53 10.53 14.18
CA ILE A 84 7.74 9.14 13.74
C ILE A 84 9.19 8.79 13.36
N HIS A 85 9.95 9.75 12.82
CA HIS A 85 11.38 9.57 12.49
C HIS A 85 12.25 9.22 13.72
N HIS A 86 11.83 9.57 14.93
CA HIS A 86 12.55 9.13 16.14
C HIS A 86 12.38 7.63 16.43
N VAL A 87 11.35 6.99 15.87
CA VAL A 87 11.04 5.56 16.06
C VAL A 87 11.60 4.71 14.92
N ILE A 88 11.49 5.20 13.68
CA ILE A 88 11.83 4.43 12.47
C ILE A 88 13.24 4.72 11.92
N GLY A 89 13.95 5.73 12.45
CA GLY A 89 15.31 6.13 12.05
C GLY A 89 15.36 7.44 11.25
#